data_AF-A0A6I4V8D1-F1
#
_entry.id   AF-A0A6I4V8D1-F1
#
_cell.length_a   1.000
_cell.length_b   1.000
_cell.length_c   1.000
_cell.angle_alpha   90.00
_cell.angle_beta   90.00
_cell.angle_gamma   90.00
#
_symmetry.space_group_name_H-M   'P 1'
#
loop_
_entity.id
_entity.type
_entity.pdbx_description
1 polymer ?
#
loop_
_entity_poly.entity_id
_entity_poly.type
_entity_poly.pdbx_seq_one_letter_code
_entity_poly.pdbx_strand_id
1 'polypeptide(L)'
;MKIAIVMMAAGFSRRFHQQSGEHKLLAQLNGKPLLQHTLQQATASGLDLFVVTRPDQTAIRALIAPATAVLCDSHGLGDSIAAGVAASSGYDGWLIALGDMPFITTDSYQAVSAALADAAD
;
A
#
# COMPACT_ATOMS: atom_id res chain seq x y z
N MET A 1 -14.16 15.96 -4.25
CA MET A 1 -12.95 15.56 -3.50
C MET A 1 -12.20 14.49 -4.29
N LYS A 2 -10.89 14.65 -4.52
CA LYS A 2 -10.02 13.63 -5.13
C LYS A 2 -9.34 12.85 -4.01
N ILE A 3 -9.59 11.55 -3.92
CA ILE A 3 -9.08 10.68 -2.86
C ILE A 3 -8.14 9.63 -3.46
N ALA A 4 -6.99 9.38 -2.82
CA ALA A 4 -6.02 8.36 -3.22
C ALA A 4 -5.85 7.28 -2.14
N ILE A 5 -5.42 6.10 -2.56
CA ILE A 5 -4.87 5.08 -1.66
C ILE A 5 -3.36 5.31 -1.53
N VAL A 6 -2.88 5.36 -0.29
CA VAL A 6 -1.44 5.36 0.03
C VAL A 6 -1.12 4.07 0.77
N MET A 7 -0.50 3.12 0.08
CA MET A 7 -0.21 1.79 0.58
C MET A 7 1.23 1.68 1.11
N MET A 8 1.36 1.21 2.35
CA MET A 8 2.64 1.03 3.02
C MET A 8 3.23 -0.34 2.70
N ALA A 9 4.37 -0.35 2.01
CA ALA A 9 5.14 -1.54 1.62
C ALA A 9 6.65 -1.37 1.84
N ALA A 10 7.06 -0.48 2.76
CA ALA A 10 8.46 -0.19 3.12
C ALA A 10 8.94 -0.91 4.40
N GLY A 11 8.10 -1.78 4.98
CA GLY A 11 8.42 -2.50 6.21
C GLY A 11 9.48 -3.59 6.02
N PHE A 12 10.41 -3.72 6.96
CA PHE A 12 11.51 -4.69 6.91
C PHE A 12 11.12 -6.16 7.14
N SER A 13 9.87 -6.44 7.51
CA SER A 13 9.41 -7.81 7.82
C SER A 13 10.24 -8.56 8.88
N ARG A 14 10.98 -7.86 9.78
CA ARG A 14 12.01 -8.46 10.66
C ARG A 14 11.54 -9.70 11.42
N ARG A 15 10.38 -9.62 12.08
CA ARG A 15 9.81 -10.73 12.85
C ARG A 15 9.41 -11.91 11.97
N PHE A 16 8.81 -11.63 10.81
CA PHE A 16 8.41 -12.68 9.87
C PHE A 16 9.65 -13.39 9.31
N HIS A 17 10.66 -12.62 8.88
CA HIS A 17 11.93 -13.14 8.39
C HIS A 17 12.65 -14.00 9.43
N GLN A 18 12.60 -13.63 10.71
CA GLN A 18 13.18 -14.46 11.79
C GLN A 18 12.51 -15.83 11.93
N GLN A 19 11.26 -15.99 11.51
CA GLN A 19 10.50 -17.23 11.62
C GLN A 19 10.50 -18.06 10.33
N SER A 20 10.44 -17.41 9.16
CA SER A 20 10.29 -18.08 7.87
C SER A 20 11.52 -17.98 6.96
N GLY A 21 12.45 -17.06 7.23
CA GLY A 21 13.54 -16.70 6.31
C GLY A 21 13.10 -15.92 5.08
N GLU A 22 11.81 -15.57 4.97
CA GLU A 22 11.25 -14.88 3.81
C GLU A 22 10.84 -13.44 4.14
N HIS A 23 10.66 -12.62 3.10
CA HIS A 23 10.03 -11.31 3.23
C HIS A 23 8.51 -11.45 3.23
N LYS A 24 7.80 -10.93 4.26
CA LYS A 24 6.34 -11.14 4.45
C LYS A 24 5.52 -10.81 3.19
N LEU A 25 5.82 -9.70 2.54
CA LEU A 25 5.11 -9.24 1.35
C LEU A 25 5.33 -10.14 0.10
N LEU A 26 6.42 -10.92 0.09
CA LEU A 26 6.76 -11.86 -0.98
C LEU A 26 6.33 -13.30 -0.66
N ALA A 27 6.00 -13.59 0.60
CA ALA A 27 5.53 -14.89 1.03
C ALA A 27 4.27 -15.31 0.25
N GLN A 28 4.19 -16.59 -0.08
CA GLN A 28 3.10 -17.12 -0.90
C GLN A 28 1.84 -17.33 -0.06
N LEU A 29 0.73 -16.76 -0.52
CA LEU A 29 -0.61 -17.03 -0.02
C LEU A 29 -1.45 -17.52 -1.20
N ASN A 30 -1.97 -18.74 -1.14
CA ASN A 30 -2.77 -19.34 -2.23
C ASN A 30 -2.10 -19.23 -3.61
N GLY A 31 -0.78 -19.49 -3.67
CA GLY A 31 -0.01 -19.50 -4.92
C GLY A 31 0.36 -18.13 -5.50
N LYS A 32 0.20 -17.05 -4.72
CA LYS A 32 0.54 -15.68 -5.13
C LYS A 32 1.20 -14.91 -3.97
N PRO A 33 2.18 -14.02 -4.24
CA PRO A 33 2.74 -13.14 -3.21
C PRO A 33 1.66 -12.39 -2.42
N LEU A 34 1.82 -12.34 -1.10
CA LEU A 34 0.86 -11.71 -0.18
C LEU A 34 0.51 -10.28 -0.59
N LEU A 35 1.52 -9.47 -0.97
CA LEU A 35 1.32 -8.10 -1.44
C LEU A 35 0.42 -8.02 -2.68
N GLN A 36 0.52 -8.99 -3.59
CA GLN A 36 -0.20 -8.95 -4.85
C GLN A 36 -1.71 -9.15 -4.64
N HIS A 37 -2.15 -9.84 -3.58
CA HIS A 37 -3.57 -9.88 -3.22
C HIS A 37 -4.09 -8.50 -2.82
N THR A 38 -3.37 -7.80 -1.95
CA THR A 38 -3.72 -6.44 -1.50
C THR A 38 -3.72 -5.45 -2.67
N LEU A 39 -2.68 -5.50 -3.53
CA LEU A 39 -2.58 -4.65 -4.72
C LEU A 39 -3.77 -4.86 -5.67
N GLN A 40 -4.17 -6.10 -5.91
CA GLN A 40 -5.30 -6.39 -6.80
C GLN A 40 -6.60 -5.78 -6.31
N GLN A 41 -6.89 -5.89 -5.00
CA GLN A 41 -8.10 -5.29 -4.41
C GLN A 41 -8.04 -3.76 -4.44
N ALA A 42 -6.88 -3.18 -4.12
CA ALA A 42 -6.69 -1.73 -4.16
C ALA A 42 -6.81 -1.17 -5.60
N THR A 43 -6.17 -1.79 -6.59
CA THR A 43 -6.30 -1.38 -8.01
C THR A 43 -7.73 -1.55 -8.51
N ALA A 44 -8.41 -2.64 -8.14
CA ALA A 44 -9.80 -2.88 -8.57
C ALA A 44 -10.80 -1.86 -7.99
N SER A 45 -10.43 -1.10 -6.95
CA SER A 45 -11.27 -0.02 -6.41
C SER A 45 -11.48 1.14 -7.38
N GLY A 46 -10.58 1.31 -8.36
CA GLY A 46 -10.58 2.44 -9.28
C GLY A 46 -9.95 3.73 -8.70
N LEU A 47 -9.50 3.70 -7.45
CA LEU A 47 -8.77 4.82 -6.84
C LEU A 47 -7.31 4.85 -7.29
N ASP A 48 -6.75 6.05 -7.41
CA ASP A 48 -5.33 6.21 -7.68
C ASP A 48 -4.50 5.63 -6.52
N LEU A 49 -3.52 4.79 -6.85
CA LEU A 49 -2.77 3.99 -5.89
C LEU A 49 -1.30 4.40 -5.87
N PHE A 50 -0.85 4.90 -4.71
CA PHE A 50 0.54 5.19 -4.40
C PHE A 50 1.08 4.12 -3.46
N VAL A 51 2.15 3.41 -3.85
CA VAL A 51 2.76 2.38 -3.01
C VAL A 51 4.12 2.88 -2.52
N VAL A 52 4.22 3.07 -1.21
CA VAL A 52 5.45 3.48 -0.56
C VAL A 52 6.30 2.25 -0.27
N THR A 53 7.47 2.18 -0.89
CA THR A 53 8.44 1.10 -0.69
C THR A 53 9.86 1.65 -0.61
N ARG A 54 10.85 0.80 -0.38
CA ARG A 54 12.24 1.24 -0.28
C ARG A 54 12.98 1.13 -1.63
N PRO A 55 14.03 1.95 -1.86
CA PRO A 55 14.87 1.84 -3.04
C PRO A 55 15.48 0.44 -3.27
N ASP A 56 15.90 -0.21 -2.18
CA ASP A 56 16.59 -1.52 -2.16
C ASP A 56 15.65 -2.73 -2.32
N GLN A 57 14.34 -2.54 -2.20
CA GLN A 57 13.34 -3.60 -2.29
C GLN A 57 12.93 -3.91 -3.74
N THR A 58 13.88 -4.36 -4.56
CA THR A 58 13.68 -4.60 -6.00
C THR A 58 12.55 -5.58 -6.32
N ALA A 59 12.43 -6.68 -5.55
CA ALA A 59 11.36 -7.66 -5.73
C ALA A 59 9.97 -7.09 -5.44
N ILE A 60 9.83 -6.24 -4.41
CA ILE A 60 8.59 -5.53 -4.11
C ILE A 60 8.25 -4.53 -5.22
N ARG A 61 9.26 -3.79 -5.69
CA ARG A 61 9.12 -2.83 -6.79
C ARG A 61 8.64 -3.49 -8.09
N ALA A 62 9.04 -4.72 -8.36
CA ALA A 62 8.56 -5.47 -9.52
C ALA A 62 7.06 -5.83 -9.42
N LEU A 63 6.51 -6.01 -8.21
CA LEU A 63 5.10 -6.35 -8.00
C LEU A 63 4.16 -5.15 -8.11
N ILE A 64 4.65 -3.93 -7.86
CA ILE A 64 3.83 -2.71 -7.78
C ILE A 64 3.68 -1.97 -9.11
N ALA A 65 4.07 -2.56 -10.24
CA ALA A 65 4.09 -1.91 -11.54
C ALA A 65 2.78 -1.22 -12.01
N PRO A 66 1.55 -1.65 -11.64
CA PRO A 66 0.35 -0.90 -12.00
C PRO A 66 0.10 0.34 -11.11
N ALA A 67 0.89 0.54 -10.05
CA ALA A 67 0.76 1.64 -9.09
C ALA A 67 1.90 2.65 -9.22
N THR A 68 1.68 3.85 -8.67
CA THR A 68 2.74 4.86 -8.56
C THR A 68 3.68 4.48 -7.42
N ALA A 69 4.92 4.13 -7.74
CA ALA A 69 5.94 3.81 -6.76
C ALA A 69 6.46 5.08 -6.06
N VAL A 70 6.43 5.11 -4.73
CA VAL A 70 7.03 6.15 -3.90
C VAL A 70 8.20 5.54 -3.14
N LEU A 71 9.41 5.98 -3.46
CA LEU A 71 10.62 5.44 -2.82
C LEU A 71 10.95 6.23 -1.56
N CYS A 72 10.98 5.54 -0.42
CA CYS A 72 11.27 6.12 0.89
C CYS A 72 12.18 5.19 1.68
N ASP A 73 13.35 5.66 2.11
CA ASP A 73 14.17 4.98 3.11
C ASP A 73 13.63 5.27 4.52
N SER A 74 12.45 4.74 4.80
CA SER A 74 11.70 5.03 6.02
C SER A 74 12.37 4.39 7.26
N HIS A 75 12.34 5.06 8.41
CA HIS A 75 12.71 4.45 9.70
C HIS A 75 11.50 3.94 10.47
N GLY A 76 10.30 4.37 10.08
CA GLY A 76 9.04 3.91 10.64
C GLY A 76 7.83 4.26 9.79
N LEU A 77 6.65 3.84 10.25
CA LEU A 77 5.39 4.03 9.52
C LEU A 77 5.10 5.52 9.26
N GLY A 78 5.43 6.41 10.18
CA GLY A 78 5.26 7.86 10.03
C GLY A 78 6.00 8.42 8.81
N ASP A 79 7.28 8.07 8.63
CA ASP A 79 8.08 8.49 7.46
C ASP A 79 7.46 7.99 6.14
N SER A 80 6.93 6.76 6.16
CA SER A 80 6.28 6.18 4.98
C SER A 80 4.98 6.92 4.63
N ILE A 81 4.17 7.24 5.64
CA ILE A 81 2.94 8.03 5.47
C ILE A 81 3.29 9.41 4.93
N ALA A 82 4.25 10.11 5.54
CA ALA A 82 4.67 11.45 5.12
C ALA A 82 5.16 11.46 3.66
N ALA A 83 5.98 10.49 3.27
CA ALA A 83 6.46 10.35 1.89
C ALA A 83 5.31 10.10 0.90
N GLY A 84 4.37 9.23 1.26
CA GLY A 84 3.21 8.92 0.44
C GLY A 84 2.28 10.12 0.25
N VAL A 85 1.98 10.85 1.33
CA VAL A 85 1.18 12.08 1.30
C VAL A 85 1.88 13.16 0.47
N ALA A 86 3.18 13.38 0.66
CA ALA A 86 3.94 14.35 -0.12
C ALA A 86 3.94 14.02 -1.63
N ALA A 87 4.06 12.74 -1.99
CA ALA A 87 4.02 12.30 -3.38
C ALA A 87 2.62 12.40 -4.03
N SER A 88 1.58 12.52 -3.21
CA SER A 88 0.18 12.63 -3.64
C SER A 88 -0.47 13.93 -3.13
N SER A 89 0.32 15.02 -3.04
CA SER A 89 -0.13 16.31 -2.51
C SER A 89 -1.22 17.00 -3.34
N GLY A 90 -1.50 16.51 -4.55
CA GLY A 90 -2.61 16.97 -5.40
C GLY A 90 -3.96 16.31 -5.13
N TYR A 91 -4.06 15.50 -4.06
CA TYR A 91 -5.30 14.89 -3.61
C TYR A 91 -5.80 15.60 -2.36
N ASP A 92 -7.11 15.57 -2.16
CA ASP A 92 -7.80 16.22 -1.05
C ASP A 92 -7.88 15.30 0.19
N GLY A 93 -7.66 13.99 0.02
CA GLY A 93 -7.65 13.02 1.11
C GLY A 93 -7.00 11.69 0.75
N TRP A 94 -6.64 10.93 1.79
CA TRP A 94 -5.84 9.71 1.67
C TRP A 94 -6.43 8.56 2.48
N LEU A 95 -6.54 7.40 1.84
CA LEU A 95 -6.75 6.12 2.51
C LEU A 95 -5.39 5.49 2.79
N ILE A 96 -4.99 5.48 4.06
CA ILE A 96 -3.75 4.82 4.47
C ILE A 96 -3.99 3.31 4.58
N ALA A 97 -3.37 2.54 3.68
CA ALA A 97 -3.48 1.09 3.62
C ALA A 97 -2.13 0.42 3.93
N LEU A 98 -2.16 -0.82 4.38
CA LEU A 98 -0.96 -1.64 4.59
C LEU A 98 -0.91 -2.73 3.52
N GLY A 99 0.25 -2.91 2.89
CA GLY A 99 0.44 -3.89 1.81
C GLY A 99 0.26 -5.35 2.27
N ASP A 100 0.23 -5.59 3.58
CA ASP A 100 0.13 -6.92 4.17
C ASP A 100 -1.27 -7.32 4.65
N MET A 101 -2.32 -6.64 4.16
CA MET A 101 -3.73 -6.91 4.47
C MET A 101 -4.48 -7.54 3.27
N PRO A 102 -4.24 -8.82 2.93
CA PRO A 102 -4.74 -9.45 1.70
C PRO A 102 -6.26 -9.67 1.67
N PHE A 103 -6.96 -9.46 2.79
CA PHE A 103 -8.40 -9.70 2.91
C PHE A 103 -9.26 -8.44 2.86
N ILE A 104 -8.64 -7.24 2.77
CA ILE A 104 -9.37 -6.00 2.52
C ILE A 104 -9.85 -6.02 1.07
N THR A 105 -11.15 -5.85 0.88
CA THR A 105 -11.80 -5.97 -0.43
C THR A 105 -11.85 -4.65 -1.18
N THR A 106 -12.07 -4.71 -2.50
CA THR A 106 -12.44 -3.57 -3.34
C THR A 106 -13.53 -2.71 -2.70
N ASP A 107 -14.63 -3.34 -2.27
CA ASP A 107 -15.77 -2.66 -1.65
C ASP A 107 -15.38 -1.94 -0.35
N SER A 108 -14.41 -2.48 0.40
CA SER A 108 -13.91 -1.85 1.63
C SER A 108 -13.22 -0.52 1.32
N TYR A 109 -12.37 -0.47 0.29
CA TYR A 109 -11.72 0.77 -0.14
C TYR A 109 -12.74 1.79 -0.65
N GLN A 110 -13.71 1.34 -1.43
CA GLN A 110 -14.76 2.20 -1.98
C GLN A 110 -15.65 2.79 -0.88
N ALA A 111 -16.07 1.97 0.09
CA ALA A 111 -16.90 2.41 1.21
C ALA A 111 -16.19 3.46 2.08
N VAL A 112 -14.90 3.25 2.40
CA VAL A 112 -14.13 4.22 3.18
C VAL A 112 -13.91 5.52 2.38
N SER A 113 -13.64 5.42 1.07
CA SER A 113 -13.50 6.60 0.22
C SER A 113 -14.79 7.40 0.12
N ALA A 114 -15.95 6.74 0.01
CA ALA A 114 -17.25 7.41 -0.03
C ALA A 114 -17.52 8.12 1.31
N ALA A 115 -17.32 7.44 2.43
CA ALA A 115 -17.51 8.03 3.76
C ALA A 115 -16.57 9.23 4.03
N LEU A 116 -15.35 9.20 3.51
CA LEU A 116 -14.41 10.32 3.61
C LEU A 116 -14.87 11.52 2.77
N ALA A 117 -15.42 11.29 1.58
CA ALA A 117 -15.98 12.34 0.74
C ALA A 117 -17.21 12.99 1.39
N ASP A 118 -18.12 12.19 1.93
CA ASP A 118 -19.35 12.68 2.58
C ASP A 118 -19.08 13.52 3.83
N ALA A 119 -18.03 13.23 4.58
CA ALA A 119 -17.67 13.97 5.80
C ALA A 119 -17.00 15.32 5.53
N ALA A 120 -16.59 15.58 4.28
CA ALA A 120 -15.95 16.83 3.87
C ALA A 120 -16.97 17.88 3.38
N ASP A 121 -18.21 17.45 3.11
CA ASP A 121 -19.36 18.30 2.76
C ASP A 121 -20.15 18.74 4.02
#